data_AF-A0AAW7BR06-F1
#
_entry.id   AF-A0AAW7BR06-F1
#
_cell.length_a   1.000
_cell.length_b   1.000
_cell.length_c   1.000
_cell.angle_alpha   90.00
_cell.angle_beta   90.00
_cell.angle_gamma   90.00
#
_symmetry.space_group_name_H-M   'P 1'
#
loop_
_entity.id
_entity.type
_entity.pdbx_description
1 polymer ?
#
loop_
_entity_poly.entity_id
_entity_poly.type
_entity_poly.pdbx_seq_one_letter_code
_entity_poly.pdbx_strand_id
1 'polypeptide(L)'
;MANDEMLEYLEREKNSKRNVIEAYADLGKKEVELRESIKLQQQRLDKQEQENRVYRAKLESDFQARENELIDSLARRDAELQQRAFFQKEQLERQQQDFRDYQAKLESEYKEREKELSSGYASRELELQERVKAHQERLESQERDWRDYQKKYDSDLKRRERDLMGEVRHREEILEKREKELSEKQSSVDKYVFEKTRSLDEMFLSRSAAVTEQEELLKKSQESLDQEKEKYKLENLKEIERKSQSYVNGALSGLESKEVNFHFISKIWSGLGALSIFVGILVVAVSSYYAADNFHNSSVSGWSYFVYVTFRGLVVVALFVALARYCFLYSNSYMHESLKSGERRHAINFGKFYLEVFGAQANWDQVKDAFQHWNIDNNSAFSKRKSEEFDPAIIEKMSEFAKSSGIFRGEVSDSKSGK
;
A
#
# COMPACT_ATOMS: atom_id res chain seq x y z
N MET A 1 -166.45 -140.44 -93.82
CA MET A 1 -167.51 -141.17 -93.11
C MET A 1 -166.80 -141.98 -92.05
N ALA A 2 -166.76 -141.53 -90.78
CA ALA A 2 -167.86 -141.57 -89.82
C ALA A 2 -168.31 -143.01 -89.55
N ASN A 3 -168.24 -143.41 -88.28
CA ASN A 3 -168.50 -144.72 -87.65
C ASN A 3 -167.36 -145.75 -87.75
N ASP A 4 -166.93 -146.45 -86.70
CA ASP A 4 -167.26 -146.48 -85.26
C ASP A 4 -166.15 -147.36 -84.63
N GLU A 5 -165.18 -146.89 -83.83
CA GLU A 5 -165.23 -146.29 -82.48
C GLU A 5 -165.71 -147.20 -81.33
N MET A 6 -166.17 -148.45 -81.55
CA MET A 6 -166.80 -149.23 -80.45
C MET A 6 -166.17 -150.58 -80.04
N LEU A 7 -165.16 -151.12 -80.74
CA LEU A 7 -164.49 -152.38 -80.31
C LEU A 7 -163.01 -152.25 -79.93
N GLU A 8 -162.51 -151.03 -79.97
CA GLU A 8 -161.34 -150.55 -79.23
C GLU A 8 -161.52 -150.64 -77.69
N TYR A 9 -162.74 -150.91 -77.20
CA TYR A 9 -163.06 -150.91 -75.76
C TYR A 9 -162.95 -152.29 -75.09
N LEU A 10 -163.19 -153.40 -75.80
CA LEU A 10 -163.10 -154.75 -75.19
C LEU A 10 -161.68 -155.33 -75.23
N GLU A 11 -160.80 -154.83 -76.10
CA GLU A 11 -159.36 -155.09 -76.03
C GLU A 11 -158.68 -154.44 -74.81
N ARG A 12 -159.30 -153.42 -74.19
CA ARG A 12 -158.80 -152.76 -72.97
C ARG A 12 -159.16 -153.48 -71.66
N GLU A 13 -160.23 -154.28 -71.62
CA GLU A 13 -160.74 -154.79 -70.32
C GLU A 13 -160.10 -156.11 -69.84
N LYS A 14 -159.66 -157.02 -70.72
CA LYS A 14 -159.11 -158.33 -70.24
C LYS A 14 -157.58 -158.40 -70.17
N ASN A 15 -156.86 -157.51 -70.86
CA ASN A 15 -155.44 -157.30 -70.59
C ASN A 15 -155.20 -156.83 -69.13
N SER A 16 -156.19 -156.22 -68.46
CA SER A 16 -156.15 -155.91 -67.02
C SER A 16 -156.08 -157.16 -66.13
N LYS A 17 -156.76 -158.26 -66.50
CA LYS A 17 -156.75 -159.49 -65.68
C LYS A 17 -155.49 -160.34 -65.87
N ARG A 18 -154.71 -160.12 -66.94
CA ARG A 18 -153.38 -160.73 -67.10
C ARG A 18 -152.33 -160.11 -66.17
N ASN A 19 -152.43 -158.81 -65.92
CA ASN A 19 -151.43 -158.09 -65.14
C ASN A 19 -151.53 -158.29 -63.61
N VAL A 20 -152.67 -158.77 -63.10
CA VAL A 20 -152.85 -158.97 -61.64
C VAL A 20 -152.32 -160.32 -61.16
N ILE A 21 -152.32 -161.36 -62.00
CA ILE A 21 -151.90 -162.70 -61.56
C ILE A 21 -150.37 -162.87 -61.68
N GLU A 22 -149.71 -162.23 -62.64
CA GLU A 22 -148.23 -162.20 -62.69
C GLU A 22 -147.60 -161.44 -61.51
N ALA A 23 -148.31 -160.49 -60.90
CA ALA A 23 -147.82 -159.76 -59.73
C ALA A 23 -147.65 -160.65 -58.48
N TYR A 24 -148.45 -161.72 -58.34
CA TYR A 24 -148.34 -162.64 -57.20
C TYR A 24 -147.25 -163.70 -57.37
N ALA A 25 -146.81 -163.96 -58.61
CA ALA A 25 -145.66 -164.82 -58.89
C ALA A 25 -144.31 -164.16 -58.54
N ASP A 26 -144.25 -162.82 -58.54
CA ASP A 26 -143.01 -162.08 -58.29
C ASP A 26 -142.77 -161.78 -56.79
N LEU A 27 -143.82 -161.79 -55.96
CA LEU A 27 -143.71 -161.55 -54.52
C LEU A 27 -143.17 -162.75 -53.74
N GLY A 28 -143.47 -163.99 -54.18
CA GLY A 28 -142.98 -165.21 -53.53
C GLY A 28 -141.48 -165.47 -53.74
N LYS A 29 -140.89 -165.02 -54.85
CA LYS A 29 -139.45 -165.14 -55.11
C LYS A 29 -138.61 -164.16 -54.28
N LYS A 30 -139.13 -162.95 -54.03
CA LYS A 30 -138.41 -161.91 -53.28
C LYS A 30 -138.26 -162.24 -51.79
N GLU A 31 -139.13 -163.06 -51.20
CA GLU A 31 -139.05 -163.39 -49.77
C GLU A 31 -137.91 -164.38 -49.45
N VAL A 32 -137.58 -165.28 -50.39
CA VAL A 32 -136.51 -166.27 -50.21
C VAL A 32 -135.13 -165.63 -50.41
N GLU A 33 -134.98 -164.73 -51.39
CA GLU A 33 -133.72 -163.98 -51.60
C GLU A 33 -133.41 -163.05 -50.41
N LEU A 34 -134.43 -162.51 -49.75
CA LEU A 34 -134.23 -161.65 -48.58
C LEU A 34 -133.59 -162.41 -47.42
N ARG A 35 -134.01 -163.65 -47.17
CA ARG A 35 -133.49 -164.49 -46.08
C ARG A 35 -132.03 -164.90 -46.29
N GLU A 36 -131.61 -165.17 -47.53
CA GLU A 36 -130.20 -165.44 -47.81
C GLU A 36 -129.33 -164.18 -47.68
N SER A 37 -129.83 -163.01 -48.07
CA SER A 37 -129.08 -161.75 -47.92
C SER A 37 -128.82 -161.37 -46.46
N ILE A 38 -129.78 -161.63 -45.56
CA ILE A 38 -129.65 -161.36 -44.12
C ILE A 38 -128.57 -162.26 -43.50
N LYS A 39 -128.51 -163.53 -43.89
CA LYS A 39 -127.53 -164.49 -43.36
C LYS A 39 -126.10 -164.13 -43.77
N LEU A 40 -125.91 -163.61 -44.99
CA LEU A 40 -124.60 -163.17 -45.49
C LEU A 40 -124.14 -161.85 -44.83
N GLN A 41 -125.07 -160.96 -44.47
CA GLN A 41 -124.73 -159.73 -43.74
C GLN A 41 -124.26 -160.03 -42.31
N GLN A 42 -124.86 -160.99 -41.62
CA GLN A 42 -124.46 -161.37 -40.27
C GLN A 42 -123.00 -161.86 -40.21
N GLN A 43 -122.56 -162.67 -41.18
CA GLN A 43 -121.17 -163.17 -41.25
C GLN A 43 -120.13 -162.07 -41.52
N ARG A 44 -120.49 -161.00 -42.23
CA ARG A 44 -119.56 -159.87 -42.45
C ARG A 44 -119.35 -159.05 -41.19
N LEU A 45 -120.38 -158.92 -40.35
CA LEU A 45 -120.31 -158.17 -39.11
C LEU A 45 -119.35 -158.84 -38.10
N ASP A 46 -119.46 -160.15 -37.91
CA ASP A 46 -118.61 -160.89 -36.96
C ASP A 46 -117.13 -160.80 -37.33
N LYS A 47 -116.81 -160.83 -38.63
CA LYS A 47 -115.43 -160.68 -39.11
C LYS A 47 -114.87 -159.27 -38.82
N GLN A 48 -115.71 -158.24 -38.95
CA GLN A 48 -115.33 -156.85 -38.68
C GLN A 48 -115.10 -156.58 -37.18
N GLU A 49 -115.85 -157.24 -36.30
CA GLU A 49 -115.63 -157.12 -34.85
C GLU A 49 -114.31 -157.74 -34.41
N GLN A 50 -113.91 -158.86 -35.03
CA GLN A 50 -112.67 -159.55 -34.70
C GLN A 50 -111.44 -158.71 -35.09
N GLU A 51 -111.46 -158.08 -36.27
CA GLU A 51 -110.40 -157.17 -36.72
C GLU A 51 -110.28 -155.93 -35.80
N ASN A 52 -111.40 -155.35 -35.36
CA ASN A 52 -111.39 -154.20 -34.45
C ASN A 52 -110.78 -154.50 -33.07
N ARG A 53 -110.92 -155.72 -32.55
CA ARG A 53 -110.29 -156.12 -31.27
C ARG A 53 -108.76 -156.12 -31.37
N VAL A 54 -108.20 -156.58 -32.49
CA VAL A 54 -106.74 -156.61 -32.71
C VAL A 54 -106.16 -155.21 -32.82
N TYR A 55 -106.87 -154.28 -33.50
CA TYR A 55 -106.43 -152.89 -33.60
C TYR A 55 -106.39 -152.17 -32.25
N ARG A 56 -107.36 -152.43 -31.36
CA ARG A 56 -107.38 -151.82 -30.01
C ARG A 56 -106.20 -152.27 -29.15
N ALA A 57 -105.89 -153.56 -29.14
CA ALA A 57 -104.79 -154.09 -28.34
C ALA A 57 -103.42 -153.54 -28.77
N LYS A 58 -103.20 -153.31 -30.07
CA LYS A 58 -101.95 -152.73 -30.58
C LYS A 58 -101.79 -151.26 -30.21
N LEU A 59 -102.87 -150.49 -30.26
CA LEU A 59 -102.84 -149.06 -29.93
C LEU A 59 -102.46 -148.80 -28.46
N GLU A 60 -102.91 -149.67 -27.56
CA GLU A 60 -102.70 -149.54 -26.12
C GLU A 60 -101.24 -149.83 -25.73
N SER A 61 -100.61 -150.82 -26.38
CA SER A 61 -99.18 -151.14 -26.23
C SER A 61 -98.27 -149.97 -26.67
N ASP A 62 -98.56 -149.35 -27.83
CA ASP A 62 -97.75 -148.25 -28.34
C ASP A 62 -97.87 -146.98 -27.46
N PHE A 63 -99.02 -146.79 -26.80
CA PHE A 63 -99.22 -145.66 -25.89
C PHE A 63 -98.38 -145.80 -24.61
N GLN A 64 -98.36 -146.98 -24.00
CA GLN A 64 -97.57 -147.24 -22.79
C GLN A 64 -96.06 -147.13 -23.05
N ALA A 65 -95.58 -147.54 -24.23
CA ALA A 65 -94.17 -147.40 -24.59
C ALA A 65 -93.71 -145.94 -24.65
N ARG A 66 -94.52 -145.04 -25.23
CA ARG A 66 -94.21 -143.61 -25.34
C ARG A 66 -94.24 -142.87 -23.99
N GLU A 67 -95.14 -143.28 -23.09
CA GLU A 67 -95.25 -142.64 -21.78
C GLU A 67 -93.99 -142.88 -20.93
N ASN A 68 -93.45 -144.10 -20.95
CA ASN A 68 -92.22 -144.42 -20.21
C ASN A 68 -90.98 -143.68 -20.76
N GLU A 69 -90.89 -143.48 -22.08
CA GLU A 69 -89.78 -142.77 -22.71
C GLU A 69 -89.75 -141.27 -22.34
N LEU A 70 -90.94 -140.67 -22.19
CA LEU A 70 -91.10 -139.28 -21.76
C LEU A 70 -90.66 -139.05 -20.30
N ILE A 71 -91.05 -139.95 -19.39
CA ILE A 71 -90.70 -139.87 -17.96
C ILE A 71 -89.17 -139.92 -17.78
N ASP A 72 -88.49 -140.81 -18.49
CA ASP A 72 -87.03 -140.95 -18.40
C ASP A 72 -86.28 -139.72 -18.95
N SER A 73 -86.82 -139.07 -19.99
CA SER A 73 -86.23 -137.85 -20.57
C SER A 73 -86.34 -136.64 -19.63
N LEU A 74 -87.41 -136.55 -18.85
CA LEU A 74 -87.64 -135.46 -17.89
C LEU A 74 -86.71 -135.57 -16.68
N ALA A 75 -86.52 -136.79 -16.15
CA ALA A 75 -85.64 -137.02 -15.01
C ALA A 75 -84.17 -136.63 -15.30
N ARG A 76 -83.69 -136.87 -16.52
CA ARG A 76 -82.32 -136.46 -16.93
C ARG A 76 -82.16 -134.95 -17.00
N ARG A 77 -83.21 -134.23 -17.41
CA ARG A 77 -83.19 -132.78 -17.61
C ARG A 77 -83.17 -132.02 -16.28
N ASP A 78 -83.88 -132.51 -15.27
CA ASP A 78 -83.87 -131.93 -13.91
C ASP A 78 -82.52 -132.11 -13.22
N ALA A 79 -81.85 -133.25 -13.41
CA ALA A 79 -80.51 -133.49 -12.85
C ALA A 79 -79.46 -132.52 -13.42
N GLU A 80 -79.53 -132.20 -14.72
CA GLU A 80 -78.59 -131.28 -15.36
C GLU A 80 -78.77 -129.83 -14.88
N LEU A 81 -80.02 -129.39 -14.64
CA LEU A 81 -80.31 -128.05 -14.14
C LEU A 81 -79.80 -127.84 -12.70
N GLN A 82 -79.89 -128.85 -11.84
CA GLN A 82 -79.38 -128.75 -10.47
C GLN A 82 -77.85 -128.61 -10.41
N GLN A 83 -77.10 -129.32 -11.26
CA GLN A 83 -75.64 -129.17 -11.32
C GLN A 83 -75.21 -127.76 -11.76
N ARG A 84 -75.89 -127.17 -12.76
CA ARG A 84 -75.56 -125.82 -13.23
C ARG A 84 -75.82 -124.75 -12.15
N ALA A 85 -76.92 -124.88 -11.41
CA ALA A 85 -77.25 -123.96 -10.33
C ALA A 85 -76.22 -124.00 -9.18
N PHE A 86 -75.72 -125.18 -8.84
CA PHE A 86 -74.69 -125.34 -7.80
C PHE A 86 -73.37 -124.64 -8.19
N PHE A 87 -72.90 -124.86 -9.42
CA PHE A 87 -71.63 -124.29 -9.89
C PHE A 87 -71.66 -122.74 -9.97
N GLN A 88 -72.79 -122.16 -10.40
CA GLN A 88 -72.93 -120.70 -10.45
C GLN A 88 -72.91 -120.05 -9.06
N LYS A 89 -73.50 -120.71 -8.07
CA LYS A 89 -73.51 -120.21 -6.69
C LYS A 89 -72.10 -120.15 -6.10
N GLU A 90 -71.29 -121.18 -6.32
CA GLU A 90 -69.92 -121.25 -5.78
C GLU A 90 -69.00 -120.16 -6.37
N GLN A 91 -69.15 -119.83 -7.65
CA GLN A 91 -68.36 -118.75 -8.27
C GLN A 91 -68.71 -117.36 -7.69
N LEU A 92 -69.98 -117.12 -7.40
CA LEU A 92 -70.44 -115.84 -6.86
C LEU A 92 -69.91 -115.60 -5.44
N GLU A 93 -69.89 -116.65 -4.60
CA GLU A 93 -69.39 -116.55 -3.23
C GLU A 93 -67.88 -116.23 -3.20
N ARG A 94 -67.08 -116.82 -4.10
CA ARG A 94 -65.65 -116.50 -4.22
C ARG A 94 -65.40 -115.03 -4.60
N GLN A 95 -66.15 -114.51 -5.58
CA GLN A 95 -66.02 -113.10 -6.00
C GLN A 95 -66.37 -112.11 -4.87
N GLN A 96 -67.36 -112.44 -4.03
CA GLN A 96 -67.73 -111.60 -2.90
C GLN A 96 -66.65 -111.55 -1.81
N GLN A 97 -65.94 -112.66 -1.59
CA GLN A 97 -64.87 -112.74 -0.61
C GLN A 97 -63.67 -111.88 -1.03
N ASP A 98 -63.21 -112.02 -2.27
CA ASP A 98 -62.07 -111.27 -2.81
C ASP A 98 -62.30 -109.75 -2.77
N PHE A 99 -63.54 -109.32 -3.00
CA PHE A 99 -63.89 -107.89 -2.94
C PHE A 99 -63.79 -107.30 -1.53
N ARG A 100 -64.14 -108.08 -0.49
CA ARG A 100 -64.03 -107.63 0.91
C ARG A 100 -62.58 -107.47 1.34
N ASP A 101 -61.73 -108.42 0.97
CA ASP A 101 -60.31 -108.37 1.31
C ASP A 101 -59.60 -107.18 0.66
N TYR A 102 -59.98 -106.84 -0.58
CA TYR A 102 -59.49 -105.65 -1.26
C TYR A 102 -59.87 -104.34 -0.52
N GLN A 103 -61.10 -104.22 -0.04
CA GLN A 103 -61.54 -103.04 0.71
C GLN A 103 -60.78 -102.86 2.03
N ALA A 104 -60.58 -103.96 2.78
CA ALA A 104 -59.87 -103.92 4.05
C ALA A 104 -58.41 -103.44 3.90
N LYS A 105 -57.73 -103.87 2.84
CA LYS A 105 -56.36 -103.45 2.55
C LYS A 105 -56.27 -101.96 2.22
N LEU A 106 -57.20 -101.45 1.43
CA LEU A 106 -57.23 -100.04 1.04
C LEU A 106 -57.36 -99.12 2.26
N GLU A 107 -58.26 -99.46 3.20
CA GLU A 107 -58.47 -98.66 4.41
C GLU A 107 -57.24 -98.60 5.32
N SER A 108 -56.46 -99.69 5.41
CA SER A 108 -55.23 -99.67 6.22
C SER A 108 -54.17 -98.73 5.65
N GLU A 109 -53.99 -98.71 4.33
CA GLU A 109 -53.02 -97.83 3.66
C GLU A 109 -53.38 -96.35 3.83
N TYR A 110 -54.68 -96.00 3.78
CA TYR A 110 -55.12 -94.62 4.01
C TYR A 110 -54.84 -94.12 5.43
N LYS A 111 -55.10 -94.96 6.45
CA LYS A 111 -54.88 -94.59 7.86
C LYS A 111 -53.40 -94.39 8.19
N GLU A 112 -52.52 -95.20 7.62
CA GLU A 112 -51.08 -95.09 7.83
C GLU A 112 -50.54 -93.79 7.24
N ARG A 113 -50.96 -93.45 6.02
CA ARG A 113 -50.56 -92.22 5.33
C ARG A 113 -51.04 -90.95 6.03
N GLU A 114 -52.24 -90.95 6.58
CA GLU A 114 -52.77 -89.80 7.34
C GLU A 114 -51.94 -89.52 8.60
N LYS A 115 -51.48 -90.57 9.29
CA LYS A 115 -50.65 -90.45 10.50
C LYS A 115 -49.27 -89.86 10.19
N GLU A 116 -48.64 -90.32 9.10
CA GLU A 116 -47.36 -89.77 8.64
C GLU A 116 -47.47 -88.28 8.29
N LEU A 117 -48.51 -87.89 7.55
CA LEU A 117 -48.76 -86.48 7.21
C LEU A 117 -48.99 -85.62 8.47
N SER A 118 -49.85 -86.05 9.39
CA SER A 118 -50.16 -85.30 10.62
C SER A 118 -48.93 -85.07 11.50
N SER A 119 -48.13 -86.12 11.72
CA SER A 119 -46.88 -86.02 12.50
C SER A 119 -45.84 -85.11 11.84
N GLY A 120 -45.70 -85.15 10.51
CA GLY A 120 -44.79 -84.29 9.76
C GLY A 120 -45.14 -82.79 9.87
N TYR A 121 -46.43 -82.45 9.87
CA TYR A 121 -46.88 -81.06 10.05
C TYR A 121 -46.58 -80.52 11.44
N ALA A 122 -46.85 -81.31 12.48
CA ALA A 122 -46.62 -80.89 13.87
C ALA A 122 -45.14 -80.57 14.16
N SER A 123 -44.20 -81.38 13.66
CA SER A 123 -42.76 -81.11 13.84
C SER A 123 -42.31 -79.83 13.14
N ARG A 124 -42.89 -79.53 11.96
CA ARG A 124 -42.51 -78.35 11.18
C ARG A 124 -43.04 -77.05 11.78
N GLU A 125 -44.23 -77.08 12.39
CA GLU A 125 -44.75 -75.93 13.14
C GLU A 125 -43.89 -75.59 14.35
N LEU A 126 -43.42 -76.60 15.09
CA LEU A 126 -42.55 -76.41 16.25
C LEU A 126 -41.22 -75.76 15.85
N GLU A 127 -40.58 -76.24 14.78
CA GLU A 127 -39.32 -75.67 14.28
C GLU A 127 -39.48 -74.20 13.86
N LEU A 128 -40.60 -73.86 13.21
CA LEU A 128 -40.89 -72.47 12.83
C LEU A 128 -41.08 -71.56 14.04
N GLN A 129 -41.79 -72.04 15.07
CA GLN A 129 -41.98 -71.28 16.31
C GLN A 129 -40.65 -70.99 17.02
N GLU A 130 -39.76 -71.98 17.11
CA GLU A 130 -38.43 -71.79 17.71
C GLU A 130 -37.59 -70.76 16.94
N ARG A 131 -37.60 -70.82 15.61
CA ARG A 131 -36.89 -69.84 14.77
C ARG A 131 -37.42 -68.41 14.97
N VAL A 132 -38.74 -68.24 15.03
CA VAL A 132 -39.37 -66.93 15.26
C VAL A 132 -38.95 -66.37 16.61
N LYS A 133 -38.98 -67.20 17.67
CA LYS A 133 -38.57 -66.79 19.01
C LYS A 133 -37.10 -66.36 19.06
N ALA A 134 -36.20 -67.13 18.46
CA ALA A 134 -34.77 -66.79 18.40
C ALA A 134 -34.52 -65.46 17.66
N HIS A 135 -35.30 -65.16 16.62
CA HIS A 135 -35.23 -63.89 15.92
C HIS A 135 -35.71 -62.71 16.78
N GLN A 136 -36.79 -62.89 17.54
CA GLN A 136 -37.29 -61.85 18.46
C GLN A 136 -36.27 -61.52 19.55
N GLU A 137 -35.69 -62.54 20.18
CA GLU A 137 -34.67 -62.33 21.23
C GLU A 137 -33.45 -61.55 20.71
N ARG A 138 -33.02 -61.79 19.46
CA ARG A 138 -31.93 -61.05 18.81
C ARG A 138 -32.30 -59.60 18.51
N LEU A 139 -33.55 -59.32 18.13
CA LEU A 139 -34.00 -57.95 17.92
C LEU A 139 -34.04 -57.18 19.24
N GLU A 140 -34.55 -57.79 20.30
CA GLU A 140 -34.59 -57.19 21.64
C GLU A 140 -33.20 -56.91 22.23
N SER A 141 -32.20 -57.76 21.96
CA SER A 141 -30.82 -57.46 22.36
C SER A 141 -30.24 -56.28 21.60
N GLN A 142 -30.43 -56.22 20.28
CA GLN A 142 -29.98 -55.10 19.45
C GLN A 142 -30.62 -53.76 19.86
N GLU A 143 -31.93 -53.76 20.17
CA GLU A 143 -32.61 -52.55 20.64
C GLU A 143 -32.08 -52.06 21.99
N ARG A 144 -31.74 -52.97 22.90
CA ARG A 144 -31.12 -52.61 24.19
C ARG A 144 -29.74 -52.01 24.00
N ASP A 145 -28.89 -52.64 23.21
CA ASP A 145 -27.55 -52.12 22.90
C ASP A 145 -27.61 -50.74 22.26
N TRP A 146 -28.57 -50.52 21.36
CA TRP A 146 -28.78 -49.23 20.72
C TRP A 146 -29.18 -48.14 21.71
N ARG A 147 -30.11 -48.43 22.64
CA ARG A 147 -30.52 -47.48 23.69
C ARG A 147 -29.36 -47.13 24.62
N ASP A 148 -28.55 -48.11 25.00
CA ASP A 148 -27.38 -47.89 25.86
C ASP A 148 -26.31 -47.06 25.15
N TYR A 149 -26.09 -47.31 23.85
CA TYR A 149 -25.19 -46.50 23.04
C TYR A 149 -25.66 -45.04 22.95
N GLN A 150 -26.94 -44.82 22.67
CA GLN A 150 -27.53 -43.48 22.59
C GLN A 150 -27.39 -42.72 23.92
N LYS A 151 -27.62 -43.40 25.05
CA LYS A 151 -27.48 -42.81 26.38
C LYS A 151 -26.04 -42.42 26.70
N LYS A 152 -25.06 -43.29 26.37
CA LYS A 152 -23.63 -42.98 26.52
C LYS A 152 -23.25 -41.77 25.67
N TYR A 153 -23.65 -41.77 24.40
CA TYR A 153 -23.38 -40.68 23.48
C TYR A 153 -23.92 -39.33 23.99
N ASP A 154 -25.17 -39.28 24.45
CA ASP A 154 -25.77 -38.06 25.03
C ASP A 154 -25.03 -37.58 26.28
N SER A 155 -24.62 -38.52 27.16
CA SER A 155 -23.86 -38.19 28.36
C SER A 155 -22.46 -37.63 28.06
N ASP A 156 -21.78 -38.19 27.06
CA ASP A 156 -20.47 -37.72 26.61
C ASP A 156 -20.57 -36.35 25.94
N LEU A 157 -21.63 -36.11 25.16
CA LEU A 157 -21.87 -34.83 24.51
C LEU A 157 -22.13 -33.72 25.54
N LYS A 158 -22.97 -33.99 26.55
CA LYS A 158 -23.18 -33.08 27.69
C LYS A 158 -21.92 -32.83 28.51
N ARG A 159 -21.05 -33.83 28.64
CA ARG A 159 -19.76 -33.66 29.31
C ARG A 159 -18.85 -32.72 28.52
N ARG A 160 -18.68 -32.95 27.21
CA ARG A 160 -17.87 -32.09 26.33
C ARG A 160 -18.38 -30.66 26.29
N GLU A 161 -19.70 -30.47 26.23
CA GLU A 161 -20.31 -29.14 26.24
C GLU A 161 -20.00 -28.39 27.54
N ARG A 162 -20.09 -29.06 28.70
CA ARG A 162 -19.71 -28.45 29.99
C ARG A 162 -18.23 -28.10 30.06
N ASP A 163 -17.36 -28.99 29.58
CA ASP A 163 -15.91 -28.75 29.58
C ASP A 163 -15.55 -27.55 28.68
N LEU A 164 -16.15 -27.47 27.48
CA LEU A 164 -15.98 -26.34 26.56
C LEU A 164 -16.52 -25.03 27.15
N MET A 165 -17.70 -25.05 27.76
CA MET A 165 -18.27 -23.87 28.43
C MET A 165 -17.40 -23.42 29.61
N GLY A 166 -16.80 -24.36 30.35
CA GLY A 166 -15.83 -24.07 31.39
C GLY A 166 -14.58 -23.38 30.85
N GLU A 167 -14.03 -23.88 29.73
CA GLU A 167 -12.87 -23.28 29.08
C GLU A 167 -13.16 -21.87 28.53
N VAL A 168 -14.33 -21.67 27.92
CA VAL A 168 -14.76 -20.35 27.42
C VAL A 168 -14.83 -19.35 28.57
N ARG A 169 -15.50 -19.69 29.68
CA ARG A 169 -15.57 -18.81 30.86
C ARG A 169 -14.20 -18.49 31.43
N HIS A 170 -13.31 -19.48 31.50
CA HIS A 170 -11.95 -19.25 31.99
C HIS A 170 -11.17 -18.28 31.08
N ARG A 171 -11.33 -18.40 29.75
CA ARG A 171 -10.73 -17.47 28.80
C ARG A 171 -11.32 -16.07 28.90
N GLU A 172 -12.64 -15.95 29.09
CA GLU A 172 -13.32 -14.67 29.32
C GLU A 172 -12.77 -13.96 30.56
N GLU A 173 -12.64 -14.68 31.69
CA GLU A 173 -12.05 -14.11 32.92
C GLU A 173 -10.61 -13.62 32.73
N ILE A 174 -9.79 -14.35 31.97
CA ILE A 174 -8.41 -13.95 31.66
C ILE A 174 -8.40 -12.69 30.78
N LEU A 175 -9.28 -12.64 29.78
CA LEU A 175 -9.37 -11.48 28.88
C LEU A 175 -9.85 -10.24 29.63
N GLU A 176 -10.85 -10.37 30.48
CA GLU A 176 -11.36 -9.26 31.30
C GLU A 176 -10.28 -8.70 32.25
N LYS A 177 -9.49 -9.58 32.89
CA LYS A 177 -8.34 -9.17 33.70
C LYS A 177 -7.29 -8.41 32.89
N ARG A 178 -6.93 -8.92 31.71
CA ARG A 178 -5.96 -8.26 30.82
C ARG A 178 -6.47 -6.92 30.32
N GLU A 179 -7.75 -6.81 30.00
CA GLU A 179 -8.37 -5.56 29.56
C GLU A 179 -8.33 -4.51 30.66
N LYS A 180 -8.65 -4.89 31.90
CA LYS A 180 -8.51 -4.02 33.09
C LYS A 180 -7.06 -3.57 33.29
N GLU A 181 -6.10 -4.49 33.27
CA GLU A 181 -4.67 -4.17 33.41
C GLU A 181 -4.16 -3.23 32.31
N LEU A 182 -4.60 -3.44 31.06
CA LEU A 182 -4.24 -2.59 29.94
C LEU A 182 -4.85 -1.20 30.07
N SER A 183 -6.11 -1.11 30.49
CA SER A 183 -6.80 0.16 30.73
C SER A 183 -6.13 0.96 31.85
N GLU A 184 -5.75 0.31 32.95
CA GLU A 184 -5.01 0.93 34.05
C GLU A 184 -3.63 1.42 33.60
N LYS A 185 -2.90 0.60 32.83
CA LYS A 185 -1.61 1.00 32.24
C LYS A 185 -1.77 2.20 31.33
N GLN A 186 -2.76 2.19 30.43
CA GLN A 186 -3.04 3.30 29.53
C GLN A 186 -3.34 4.58 30.30
N SER A 187 -4.20 4.52 31.32
CA SER A 187 -4.51 5.66 32.19
C SER A 187 -3.27 6.20 32.93
N SER A 188 -2.38 5.32 33.40
CA SER A 188 -1.13 5.74 34.06
C SER A 188 -0.14 6.41 33.09
N VAL A 189 -0.04 5.90 31.87
CA VAL A 189 0.78 6.47 30.80
C VAL A 189 0.24 7.84 30.40
N ASP A 190 -1.07 7.97 30.20
CA ASP A 190 -1.71 9.24 29.85
C ASP A 190 -1.46 10.30 30.92
N LYS A 191 -1.58 9.94 32.21
CA LYS A 191 -1.25 10.84 33.33
C LYS A 191 0.21 11.27 33.31
N TYR A 192 1.13 10.33 33.08
CA TYR A 192 2.56 10.64 33.00
C TYR A 192 2.89 11.57 31.83
N VAL A 193 2.34 11.29 30.64
CA VAL A 193 2.51 12.12 29.45
C VAL A 193 1.94 13.52 29.70
N PHE A 194 0.76 13.62 30.31
CA PHE A 194 0.13 14.89 30.65
C PHE A 194 1.00 15.71 31.61
N GLU A 195 1.50 15.10 32.69
CA GLU A 195 2.37 15.77 33.67
C GLU A 195 3.69 16.23 33.03
N LYS A 196 4.30 15.39 32.17
CA LYS A 196 5.52 15.76 31.45
C LYS A 196 5.30 16.88 30.44
N THR A 197 4.19 16.85 29.72
CA THR A 197 3.84 17.91 28.76
C THR A 197 3.66 19.23 29.48
N ARG A 198 2.91 19.24 30.58
CA ARG A 198 2.73 20.43 31.42
C ARG A 198 4.06 20.97 31.96
N SER A 199 4.93 20.09 32.47
CA SER A 199 6.25 20.48 32.97
C SER A 199 7.15 21.07 31.87
N LEU A 200 7.07 20.52 30.64
CA LEU A 200 7.77 21.07 29.49
C LEU A 200 7.23 22.44 29.10
N ASP A 201 5.92 22.62 29.05
CA ASP A 201 5.30 23.91 28.73
C ASP A 201 5.70 25.00 29.74
N GLU A 202 5.70 24.68 31.04
CA GLU A 202 6.18 25.59 32.09
C GLU A 202 7.67 25.94 31.92
N MET A 203 8.51 24.98 31.54
CA MET A 203 9.92 25.24 31.20
C MET A 203 10.09 26.09 29.93
N PHE A 204 9.29 25.86 28.90
CA PHE A 204 9.33 26.64 27.67
C PHE A 204 8.91 28.09 27.93
N LEU A 205 7.82 28.31 28.67
CA LEU A 205 7.34 29.65 29.03
C LEU A 205 8.36 30.43 29.85
N SER A 206 8.93 29.79 30.89
CA SER A 206 9.96 30.43 31.72
C SER A 206 11.24 30.73 30.94
N ARG A 207 11.67 29.82 30.06
CA ARG A 207 12.85 30.05 29.21
C ARG A 207 12.60 31.11 28.15
N SER A 208 11.42 31.16 27.54
CA SER A 208 11.08 32.21 26.58
C SER A 208 11.06 33.58 27.27
N ALA A 209 10.49 33.68 28.48
CA ALA A 209 10.50 34.92 29.25
C ALA A 209 11.92 35.38 29.59
N ALA A 210 12.79 34.46 30.02
CA ALA A 210 14.20 34.76 30.31
C ALA A 210 14.97 35.20 29.05
N VAL A 211 14.71 34.59 27.89
CA VAL A 211 15.34 34.99 26.62
C VAL A 211 14.87 36.40 26.22
N THR A 212 13.57 36.70 26.33
CA THR A 212 13.06 38.04 26.02
C THR A 212 13.65 39.11 26.94
N GLU A 213 13.83 38.81 28.23
CA GLU A 213 14.47 39.73 29.18
C GLU A 213 15.94 39.97 28.81
N GLN A 214 16.68 38.93 28.44
CA GLN A 214 18.07 39.07 27.97
C GLN A 214 18.18 39.87 26.68
N GLU A 215 17.28 39.66 25.72
CA GLU A 215 17.24 40.42 24.47
C GLU A 215 16.97 41.90 24.73
N GLU A 216 16.04 42.24 25.63
CA GLU A 216 15.79 43.62 26.02
C GLU A 216 17.00 44.27 26.72
N LEU A 217 17.67 43.54 27.61
CA LEU A 217 18.88 44.01 28.27
C LEU A 217 20.03 44.24 27.29
N LEU A 218 20.23 43.32 26.35
CA LEU A 218 21.23 43.45 25.29
C LEU A 218 20.93 44.65 24.40
N LYS A 219 19.67 44.85 24.02
CA LYS A 219 19.25 46.00 23.23
C LYS A 219 19.51 47.32 23.95
N LYS A 220 19.13 47.42 25.22
CA LYS A 220 19.43 48.61 26.07
C LYS A 220 20.94 48.85 26.19
N SER A 221 21.72 47.80 26.36
CA SER A 221 23.18 47.88 26.44
C SER A 221 23.78 48.38 25.11
N GLN A 222 23.32 47.86 23.96
CA GLN A 222 23.74 48.32 22.65
C GLN A 222 23.40 49.80 22.42
N GLU A 223 22.16 50.21 22.72
CA GLU A 223 21.75 51.62 22.62
C GLU A 223 22.61 52.54 23.48
N SER A 224 22.95 52.12 24.71
CA SER A 224 23.84 52.89 25.59
C SER A 224 25.27 52.99 25.06
N LEU A 225 25.82 51.92 24.48
CA LEU A 225 27.14 51.89 23.87
C LEU A 225 27.21 52.79 22.63
N ASP A 226 26.17 52.82 21.82
CA ASP A 226 26.14 53.66 20.62
C ASP A 226 26.04 55.14 20.98
N GLN A 227 25.25 55.49 22.00
CA GLN A 227 25.25 56.84 22.57
C GLN A 227 26.61 57.25 23.14
N GLU A 228 27.31 56.34 23.82
CA GLU A 228 28.64 56.61 24.37
C GLU A 228 29.68 56.80 23.26
N LYS A 229 29.65 55.97 22.19
CA LYS A 229 30.49 56.16 21.00
C LYS A 229 30.27 57.52 20.34
N GLU A 230 29.02 57.97 20.21
CA GLU A 230 28.73 59.29 19.65
C GLU A 230 29.29 60.41 20.52
N LYS A 231 29.14 60.32 21.85
CA LYS A 231 29.74 61.28 22.79
C LYS A 231 31.26 61.31 22.68
N TYR A 232 31.93 60.16 22.70
CA TYR A 232 33.40 60.09 22.55
C TYR A 232 33.87 60.63 21.21
N LYS A 233 33.14 60.40 20.11
CA LYS A 233 33.47 61.00 18.81
C LYS A 233 33.42 62.52 18.89
N LEU A 234 32.35 63.09 19.45
CA LEU A 234 32.19 64.54 19.57
C LEU A 234 33.24 65.17 20.51
N GLU A 235 33.56 64.52 21.63
CA GLU A 235 34.58 65.00 22.57
C GLU A 235 35.98 64.94 21.98
N ASN A 236 36.35 63.84 21.32
CA ASN A 236 37.64 63.71 20.63
C ASN A 236 37.80 64.76 19.52
N LEU A 237 36.74 65.05 18.75
CA LEU A 237 36.77 66.09 17.72
C LEU A 237 37.05 67.47 18.32
N LYS A 238 36.36 67.83 19.41
CA LYS A 238 36.57 69.10 20.12
C LYS A 238 37.99 69.20 20.70
N GLU A 239 38.53 68.10 21.22
CA GLU A 239 39.89 68.10 21.78
C GLU A 239 40.95 68.26 20.69
N ILE A 240 40.77 67.61 19.53
CA ILE A 240 41.65 67.76 18.36
C ILE A 240 41.61 69.20 17.85
N GLU A 241 40.43 69.80 17.71
CA GLU A 241 40.27 71.19 17.29
C GLU A 241 41.02 72.16 18.24
N ARG A 242 40.78 72.02 19.56
CA ARG A 242 41.41 72.87 20.57
C ARG A 242 42.93 72.75 20.58
N LYS A 243 43.47 71.52 20.54
CA LYS A 243 44.92 71.29 20.51
C LYS A 243 45.54 71.84 19.23
N SER A 244 44.92 71.57 18.08
CA SER A 244 45.41 72.02 16.77
C SER A 244 45.46 73.54 16.66
N GLN A 245 44.40 74.24 17.08
CA GLN A 245 44.36 75.71 17.14
C GLN A 245 45.46 76.29 18.05
N SER A 246 45.71 75.67 19.22
CA SER A 246 46.75 76.12 20.14
C SER A 246 48.15 76.02 19.55
N TYR A 247 48.48 74.91 18.89
CA TYR A 247 49.78 74.73 18.23
C TYR A 247 49.99 75.73 17.09
N VAL A 248 48.96 75.94 16.26
CA VAL A 248 49.03 76.85 15.10
C VAL A 248 49.18 78.30 15.56
N ASN A 249 48.45 78.72 16.60
CA ASN A 249 48.60 80.05 17.19
C ASN A 249 50.00 80.27 17.82
N GLY A 250 50.57 79.23 18.45
CA GLY A 250 51.94 79.27 18.97
C GLY A 250 52.97 79.47 17.84
N ALA A 251 52.83 78.76 16.72
CA ALA A 251 53.70 78.93 15.57
C ALA A 251 53.55 80.33 14.92
N LEU A 252 52.33 80.84 14.78
CA LEU A 252 52.04 82.18 14.24
C LEU A 252 52.69 83.28 15.06
N SER A 253 52.50 83.27 16.38
CA SER A 253 53.08 84.27 17.29
C SER A 253 54.61 84.22 17.32
N GLY A 254 55.20 83.02 17.25
CA GLY A 254 56.65 82.85 17.12
C GLY A 254 57.21 83.42 15.81
N LEU A 255 56.48 83.29 14.69
CA LEU A 255 56.90 83.87 13.41
C LEU A 255 56.68 85.38 13.34
N GLU A 256 55.59 85.89 13.90
CA GLU A 256 55.31 87.32 13.98
C GLU A 256 56.38 88.07 14.78
N SER A 257 56.78 87.53 15.93
CA SER A 257 57.88 88.08 16.74
C SER A 257 59.19 88.14 15.94
N LYS A 258 59.51 87.11 15.15
CA LYS A 258 60.71 87.09 14.30
C LYS A 258 60.63 88.10 13.16
N GLU A 259 59.48 88.24 12.49
CA GLU A 259 59.25 89.22 11.42
C GLU A 259 59.48 90.65 11.92
N VAL A 260 58.89 91.00 13.08
CA VAL A 260 59.05 92.32 13.71
C VAL A 260 60.51 92.58 14.08
N ASN A 261 61.18 91.60 14.68
CA ASN A 261 62.59 91.72 15.07
C ASN A 261 63.50 91.94 13.86
N PHE A 262 63.31 91.20 12.77
CA PHE A 262 64.11 91.40 11.55
C PHE A 262 63.83 92.75 10.88
N HIS A 263 62.57 93.19 10.84
CA HIS A 263 62.23 94.50 10.31
C HIS A 263 62.83 95.64 11.15
N PHE A 264 62.88 95.48 12.47
CA PHE A 264 63.50 96.44 13.37
C PHE A 264 65.02 96.51 13.18
N ILE A 265 65.68 95.35 13.15
CA ILE A 265 67.13 95.25 12.91
C ILE A 265 67.49 95.86 11.55
N SER A 266 66.71 95.58 10.50
CA SER A 266 66.89 96.17 9.17
C SER A 266 66.84 97.70 9.19
N LYS A 267 65.86 98.29 9.90
CA LYS A 267 65.74 99.75 10.07
C LYS A 267 66.93 100.35 10.80
N ILE A 268 67.43 99.70 11.85
CA ILE A 268 68.61 100.15 12.59
C ILE A 268 69.83 100.19 11.67
N TRP A 269 70.11 99.12 10.94
CA TRP A 269 71.27 99.07 10.03
C TRP A 269 71.17 100.09 8.90
N SER A 270 69.96 100.33 8.36
CA SER A 270 69.75 101.40 7.38
C SER A 270 70.01 102.78 7.99
N GLY A 271 69.54 103.03 9.20
CA GLY A 271 69.77 104.28 9.92
C GLY A 271 71.26 104.51 10.21
N LEU A 272 71.98 103.46 10.62
CA LEU A 272 73.41 103.50 10.88
C LEU A 272 74.21 103.80 9.60
N GLY A 273 73.81 103.21 8.46
CA GLY A 273 74.41 103.49 7.16
C GLY A 273 74.20 104.94 6.70
N ALA A 274 72.99 105.46 6.86
CA ALA A 274 72.69 106.87 6.55
C ALA A 274 73.46 107.84 7.47
N LEU A 275 73.51 107.54 8.77
CA LEU A 275 74.27 108.32 9.75
C LEU A 275 75.77 108.30 9.44
N SER A 276 76.30 107.16 9.02
CA SER A 276 77.71 107.02 8.62
C SER A 276 78.09 107.96 7.47
N ILE A 277 77.23 108.07 6.44
CA ILE A 277 77.45 109.01 5.33
C ILE A 277 77.44 110.45 5.84
N PHE A 278 76.45 110.80 6.68
CA PHE A 278 76.34 112.15 7.25
C PHE A 278 77.57 112.53 8.07
N VAL A 279 78.03 111.62 8.95
CA VAL A 279 79.24 111.81 9.74
C VAL A 279 80.48 111.90 8.84
N GLY A 280 80.58 111.08 7.80
CA GLY A 280 81.68 111.14 6.84
C GLY A 280 81.78 112.50 6.15
N ILE A 281 80.65 113.06 5.70
CA ILE A 281 80.59 114.41 5.12
C ILE A 281 81.02 115.47 6.14
N LEU A 282 80.53 115.37 7.39
CA LEU A 282 80.86 116.29 8.47
C LEU A 282 82.36 116.27 8.80
N VAL A 283 82.95 115.07 8.92
CA VAL A 283 84.39 114.89 9.17
C VAL A 283 85.23 115.52 8.06
N VAL A 284 84.83 115.34 6.79
CA VAL A 284 85.53 115.97 5.66
C VAL A 284 85.41 117.49 5.69
N ALA A 285 84.22 118.03 5.96
CA ALA A 285 83.99 119.46 6.05
C ALA A 285 84.83 120.10 7.17
N VAL A 286 84.81 119.50 8.36
CA VAL A 286 85.58 119.96 9.53
C VAL A 286 87.08 119.82 9.29
N SER A 287 87.52 118.67 8.75
CA SER A 287 88.93 118.47 8.41
C SER A 287 89.41 119.46 7.35
N SER A 288 88.57 119.82 6.37
CA SER A 288 88.90 120.80 5.34
C SER A 288 89.01 122.20 5.93
N TYR A 289 88.10 122.56 6.85
CA TYR A 289 88.16 123.84 7.56
C TYR A 289 89.44 123.98 8.39
N TYR A 290 89.77 122.97 9.22
CA TYR A 290 91.00 122.98 10.01
C TYR A 290 92.26 122.94 9.12
N ALA A 291 92.23 122.21 8.00
CA ALA A 291 93.35 122.20 7.08
C ALA A 291 93.57 123.57 6.40
N ALA A 292 92.50 124.29 6.06
CA ALA A 292 92.58 125.63 5.48
C ALA A 292 93.18 126.64 6.47
N ASP A 293 92.79 126.59 7.74
CA ASP A 293 93.34 127.46 8.80
C ASP A 293 94.83 127.17 9.06
N ASN A 294 95.20 125.89 9.11
CA ASN A 294 96.59 125.47 9.31
C ASN A 294 97.49 125.67 8.08
N PHE A 295 96.93 125.87 6.89
CA PHE A 295 97.68 126.07 5.65
C PHE A 295 98.64 127.25 5.75
N HIS A 296 98.22 128.34 6.41
CA HIS A 296 99.04 129.54 6.60
C HIS A 296 100.16 129.39 7.64
N ASN A 297 100.07 128.40 8.52
CA ASN A 297 100.99 128.21 9.66
C ASN A 297 102.03 127.10 9.43
N SER A 298 101.97 126.39 8.30
CA SER A 298 102.85 125.24 8.04
C SER A 298 104.13 125.61 7.30
N SER A 299 105.28 125.13 7.77
CA SER A 299 106.62 125.35 7.20
C SER A 299 106.95 124.46 5.99
N VAL A 300 105.96 123.69 5.52
CA VAL A 300 106.08 122.73 4.42
C VAL A 300 105.50 123.37 3.15
N SER A 301 106.12 123.13 1.98
CA SER A 301 105.63 123.64 0.69
C SER A 301 104.12 123.36 0.56
N GLY A 302 103.31 124.43 0.42
CA GLY A 302 101.85 124.37 0.49
C GLY A 302 101.22 123.37 -0.48
N TRP A 303 101.88 123.09 -1.61
CA TRP A 303 101.44 122.06 -2.55
C TRP A 303 101.45 120.65 -1.97
N SER A 304 102.51 120.28 -1.26
CA SER A 304 102.63 118.93 -0.66
C SER A 304 101.66 118.73 0.50
N TYR A 305 101.40 119.77 1.29
CA TYR A 305 100.39 119.74 2.36
C TYR A 305 98.96 119.63 1.79
N PHE A 306 98.65 120.38 0.72
CA PHE A 306 97.36 120.29 0.03
C PHE A 306 97.09 118.87 -0.49
N VAL A 307 98.04 118.28 -1.23
CA VAL A 307 97.92 116.91 -1.74
C VAL A 307 97.72 115.90 -0.61
N TYR A 308 98.46 116.04 0.50
CA TYR A 308 98.30 115.17 1.67
C TYR A 308 96.90 115.26 2.30
N VAL A 309 96.38 116.47 2.50
CA VAL A 309 95.04 116.69 3.09
C VAL A 309 93.95 116.15 2.16
N THR A 310 94.02 116.40 0.85
CA THR A 310 93.05 115.88 -0.12
C THR A 310 93.07 114.36 -0.17
N PHE A 311 94.25 113.75 -0.22
CA PHE A 311 94.38 112.28 -0.24
C PHE A 311 93.87 111.64 1.06
N ARG A 312 94.23 112.21 2.22
CA ARG A 312 93.72 111.76 3.52
C ARG A 312 92.19 111.88 3.59
N GLY A 313 91.63 112.99 3.11
CA GLY A 313 90.19 113.20 3.03
C GLY A 313 89.49 112.15 2.15
N LEU A 314 90.08 111.83 0.99
CA LEU A 314 89.56 110.81 0.08
C LEU A 314 89.55 109.42 0.72
N VAL A 315 90.62 109.04 1.43
CA VAL A 315 90.69 107.76 2.16
C VAL A 315 89.60 107.68 3.23
N VAL A 316 89.38 108.77 3.98
CA VAL A 316 88.33 108.83 5.00
C VAL A 316 86.94 108.71 4.38
N VAL A 317 86.66 109.40 3.28
CA VAL A 317 85.38 109.26 2.54
C VAL A 317 85.17 107.82 2.07
N ALA A 318 86.19 107.22 1.45
CA ALA A 318 86.09 105.84 0.96
C ALA A 318 85.76 104.86 2.09
N LEU A 319 86.33 105.06 3.28
CA LEU A 319 86.04 104.24 4.45
C LEU A 319 84.58 104.39 4.94
N PHE A 320 84.06 105.62 5.01
CA PHE A 320 82.66 105.86 5.38
C PHE A 320 81.68 105.33 4.32
N VAL A 321 82.01 105.44 3.03
CA VAL A 321 81.21 104.86 1.94
C VAL A 321 81.19 103.33 2.03
N ALA A 322 82.34 102.69 2.29
CA ALA A 322 82.40 101.25 2.48
C ALA A 322 81.59 100.79 3.70
N LEU A 323 81.65 101.54 4.81
CA LEU A 323 80.88 101.24 6.02
C LEU A 323 79.38 101.41 5.78
N ALA A 324 78.97 102.48 5.09
CA ALA A 324 77.58 102.69 4.71
C ALA A 324 77.06 101.57 3.80
N ARG A 325 77.84 101.16 2.79
CA ARG A 325 77.49 100.02 1.91
C ARG A 325 77.29 98.74 2.71
N TYR A 326 78.19 98.44 3.64
CA TYR A 326 78.06 97.26 4.48
C TYR A 326 76.76 97.31 5.31
N CYS A 327 76.45 98.46 5.92
CA CYS A 327 75.22 98.65 6.69
C CYS A 327 73.96 98.48 5.81
N PHE A 328 73.93 99.02 4.59
CA PHE A 328 72.80 98.86 3.67
C PHE A 328 72.64 97.42 3.16
N LEU A 329 73.74 96.70 2.90
CA LEU A 329 73.69 95.29 2.51
C LEU A 329 73.08 94.41 3.62
N TYR A 330 73.47 94.63 4.87
CA TYR A 330 72.87 93.95 6.01
C TYR A 330 71.40 94.32 6.19
N SER A 331 71.07 95.60 6.07
CA SER A 331 69.68 96.06 6.13
C SER A 331 68.78 95.36 5.10
N ASN A 332 69.24 95.27 3.84
CA ASN A 332 68.51 94.59 2.77
C ASN A 332 68.36 93.08 3.02
N SER A 333 69.38 92.44 3.59
CA SER A 333 69.36 91.01 3.92
C SER A 333 68.35 90.70 5.03
N TYR A 334 68.31 91.53 6.09
CA TYR A 334 67.29 91.41 7.14
C TYR A 334 65.87 91.70 6.62
N MET A 335 65.73 92.61 5.66
CA MET A 335 64.43 92.90 5.02
C MET A 335 63.93 91.73 4.18
N HIS A 336 64.81 91.07 3.42
CA HIS A 336 64.42 89.87 2.66
C HIS A 336 64.01 88.72 3.57
N GLU A 337 64.70 88.53 4.70
CA GLU A 337 64.34 87.48 5.66
C GLU A 337 63.02 87.82 6.41
N SER A 338 62.71 89.10 6.65
CA SER A 338 61.41 89.49 7.22
C SER A 338 60.26 89.23 6.25
N LEU A 339 60.42 89.56 4.95
CA LEU A 339 59.42 89.26 3.92
C LEU A 339 59.16 87.76 3.80
N LYS A 340 60.23 86.96 3.79
CA LYS A 340 60.12 85.49 3.77
C LYS A 340 59.43 84.93 5.02
N SER A 341 59.71 85.51 6.18
CA SER A 341 59.00 85.17 7.42
C SER A 341 57.52 85.54 7.33
N GLY A 342 57.17 86.65 6.68
CA GLY A 342 55.81 87.09 6.41
C GLY A 342 55.05 86.17 5.45
N GLU A 343 55.68 85.71 4.37
CA GLU A 343 55.12 84.72 3.45
C GLU A 343 54.86 83.38 4.15
N ARG A 344 55.81 82.91 4.97
CA ARG A 344 55.61 81.72 5.82
C ARG A 344 54.45 81.94 6.79
N ARG A 345 54.32 83.11 7.42
CA ARG A 345 53.19 83.44 8.30
C ARG A 345 51.86 83.39 7.56
N HIS A 346 51.80 83.93 6.35
CA HIS A 346 50.59 83.93 5.53
C HIS A 346 50.11 82.51 5.23
N ALA A 347 51.03 81.62 4.89
CA ALA A 347 50.68 80.24 4.62
C ALA A 347 50.41 79.40 5.90
N ILE A 348 50.95 79.78 7.09
CA ILE A 348 50.47 79.21 8.39
C ILE A 348 48.99 79.55 8.55
N ASN A 349 48.67 80.81 8.28
CA ASN A 349 47.35 81.37 8.53
C ASN A 349 46.29 80.73 7.62
N PHE A 350 46.66 80.32 6.41
CA PHE A 350 45.79 79.48 5.58
C PHE A 350 45.56 78.09 6.18
N GLY A 351 46.60 77.44 6.70
CA GLY A 351 46.46 76.17 7.42
C GLY A 351 45.56 76.29 8.66
N LYS A 352 45.67 77.41 9.40
CA LYS A 352 44.77 77.76 10.51
C LYS A 352 43.31 77.84 10.06
N PHE A 353 43.05 78.60 8.99
CA PHE A 353 41.71 78.76 8.43
C PHE A 353 41.12 77.42 7.96
N TYR A 354 41.93 76.56 7.32
CA TYR A 354 41.49 75.23 6.90
C TYR A 354 41.05 74.36 8.07
N LEU A 355 41.80 74.38 9.18
CA LEU A 355 41.45 73.67 10.41
C LEU A 355 40.19 74.24 11.09
N GLU A 356 39.95 75.55 11.03
CA GLU A 356 38.73 76.18 11.56
C GLU A 356 37.48 75.82 10.73
N VAL A 357 37.61 75.74 9.39
CA VAL A 357 36.46 75.44 8.51
C VAL A 357 36.18 73.94 8.43
N PHE A 358 37.20 73.10 8.42
CA PHE A 358 37.06 71.66 8.15
C PHE A 358 37.46 70.75 9.32
N GLY A 359 37.93 71.27 10.46
CA GLY A 359 38.48 70.49 11.57
C GLY A 359 37.56 69.40 12.14
N ALA A 360 36.24 69.51 11.97
CA ALA A 360 35.27 68.50 12.42
C ALA A 360 34.98 67.38 11.40
N GLN A 361 35.35 67.53 10.13
CA GLN A 361 35.05 66.56 9.05
C GLN A 361 36.25 66.23 8.14
N ALA A 362 37.41 66.87 8.32
CA ALA A 362 38.57 66.68 7.46
C ALA A 362 39.25 65.33 7.71
N ASN A 363 39.46 64.56 6.63
CA ASN A 363 40.28 63.36 6.68
C ASN A 363 41.74 63.77 6.93
N TRP A 364 42.43 63.10 7.85
CA TRP A 364 43.79 63.47 8.30
C TRP A 364 44.79 63.59 7.14
N ASP A 365 44.59 62.81 6.08
CA ASP A 365 45.40 62.87 4.86
C ASP A 365 45.29 64.21 4.12
N GLN A 366 44.10 64.82 4.09
CA GLN A 366 43.87 66.13 3.44
C GLN A 366 44.50 67.27 4.24
N VAL A 367 44.43 67.19 5.57
CA VAL A 367 45.11 68.13 6.46
C VAL A 367 46.62 68.03 6.24
N LYS A 368 47.17 66.81 6.21
CA LYS A 368 48.60 66.59 5.98
C LYS A 368 49.09 67.15 4.64
N ASP A 369 48.32 66.95 3.56
CA ASP A 369 48.67 67.44 2.22
C ASP A 369 48.68 68.99 2.15
N ALA A 370 47.74 69.64 2.85
CA ALA A 370 47.70 71.10 2.98
C ALA A 370 48.90 71.67 3.79
N PHE A 371 49.34 70.99 4.84
CA PHE A 371 50.49 71.42 5.65
C PHE A 371 51.85 71.09 5.01
N GLN A 372 51.93 70.09 4.12
CA GLN A 372 53.19 69.66 3.50
C GLN A 372 53.82 70.74 2.60
N HIS A 373 53.01 71.51 1.89
CA HIS A 373 53.47 72.51 0.92
C HIS A 373 53.84 73.86 1.54
N TRP A 374 53.61 74.01 2.84
CA TRP A 374 53.73 75.29 3.52
C TRP A 374 55.16 75.52 4.11
N ASN A 375 55.99 74.48 4.21
CA ASN A 375 57.40 74.65 4.55
C ASN A 375 58.21 75.17 3.34
N ILE A 376 58.08 76.46 3.02
CA ILE A 376 58.81 77.11 1.92
C ILE A 376 60.31 77.12 2.25
N ASP A 377 61.09 76.50 1.37
CA ASP A 377 62.53 76.18 1.42
C ASP A 377 63.38 77.02 2.39
N ASN A 378 64.21 76.34 3.18
CA ASN A 378 65.06 76.90 4.23
C ASN A 378 66.29 77.69 3.74
N ASN A 379 66.29 78.18 2.50
CA ASN A 379 67.40 78.95 1.94
C ASN A 379 67.41 80.38 2.53
N SER A 380 68.20 80.60 3.58
CA SER A 380 68.34 81.90 4.22
C SER A 380 69.02 82.91 3.28
N ALA A 381 68.63 84.18 3.34
CA ALA A 381 69.32 85.24 2.61
C ALA A 381 70.80 85.37 3.03
N PHE A 382 71.16 84.87 4.22
CA PHE A 382 72.51 84.87 4.77
C PHE A 382 73.40 83.72 4.29
N SER A 383 72.84 82.62 3.76
CA SER A 383 73.63 81.44 3.35
C SER A 383 74.19 81.54 1.93
N LYS A 384 73.61 82.36 1.05
CA LYS A 384 74.06 82.52 -0.35
C LYS A 384 75.14 83.58 -0.58
N ARG A 385 75.49 84.41 0.41
CA ARG A 385 76.33 85.61 0.19
C ARG A 385 77.71 85.58 0.82
N LYS A 386 78.41 84.44 0.77
CA LYS A 386 79.87 84.43 0.92
C LYS A 386 80.47 84.35 -0.49
N SER A 387 81.09 85.42 -0.95
CA SER A 387 82.09 85.52 -2.03
C SER A 387 81.77 86.14 -3.41
N GLU A 388 80.52 86.43 -3.80
CA GLU A 388 80.24 86.88 -5.20
C GLU A 388 79.80 88.36 -5.37
N GLU A 389 79.60 89.12 -4.28
CA GLU A 389 79.03 90.49 -4.35
C GLU A 389 80.07 91.63 -4.19
N PHE A 390 81.34 91.33 -4.42
CA PHE A 390 82.37 92.34 -4.68
C PHE A 390 82.32 92.68 -6.19
N ASP A 391 81.39 93.56 -6.55
CA ASP A 391 81.15 93.96 -7.94
C ASP A 391 82.45 94.53 -8.59
N PRO A 392 83.02 93.85 -9.61
CA PRO A 392 84.22 94.31 -10.31
C PRO A 392 84.05 95.68 -10.96
N ALA A 393 82.82 96.08 -11.29
CA ALA A 393 82.52 97.35 -11.94
C ALA A 393 82.85 98.56 -11.04
N ILE A 394 82.86 98.39 -9.71
CA ILE A 394 83.18 99.47 -8.78
C ILE A 394 84.69 99.62 -8.63
N ILE A 395 85.43 98.52 -8.66
CA ILE A 395 86.90 98.52 -8.73
C ILE A 395 87.34 99.10 -10.08
N GLU A 396 86.63 98.76 -11.16
CA GLU A 396 86.88 99.30 -12.50
C GLU A 396 86.63 100.81 -12.55
N LYS A 397 85.52 101.30 -11.99
CA LYS A 397 85.26 102.76 -11.86
C LYS A 397 86.24 103.47 -10.94
N MET A 398 86.69 102.85 -9.84
CA MET A 398 87.77 103.40 -9.00
C MET A 398 89.12 103.43 -9.74
N SER A 399 89.41 102.40 -10.55
CA SER A 399 90.59 102.32 -11.41
C SER A 399 90.56 103.35 -12.54
N GLU A 400 89.41 103.56 -13.18
CA GLU A 400 89.22 104.64 -14.17
C GLU A 400 89.38 106.02 -13.53
N PHE A 401 88.83 106.22 -12.33
CA PHE A 401 89.01 107.48 -11.60
C PHE A 401 90.48 107.72 -11.21
N ALA A 402 91.19 106.67 -10.76
CA ALA A 402 92.62 106.72 -10.45
C ALA A 402 93.50 106.98 -11.68
N LYS A 403 93.14 106.42 -12.84
CA LYS A 403 93.81 106.70 -14.13
C LYS A 403 93.52 108.11 -14.64
N SER A 404 92.30 108.62 -14.45
CA SER A 404 91.91 109.97 -14.87
C SER A 404 92.51 111.10 -14.01
N SER A 405 92.93 110.81 -12.77
CA SER A 405 93.42 111.81 -11.79
C SER A 405 94.95 111.97 -11.76
N GLY A 406 95.71 111.29 -12.61
CA GLY A 406 97.13 111.61 -12.89
C GLY A 406 98.13 111.43 -11.73
N ILE A 407 97.83 110.61 -10.72
CA ILE A 407 98.67 110.48 -9.50
C ILE A 407 99.89 109.53 -9.68
N PHE A 408 100.09 108.88 -10.82
CA PHE A 408 101.33 108.13 -11.10
C PHE A 408 101.80 108.33 -12.53
N ARG A 409 102.63 109.36 -12.74
CA ARG A 409 103.53 109.46 -13.90
C ARG A 409 104.89 109.96 -13.44
N GLY A 410 105.77 109.01 -13.14
CA GLY A 410 107.19 109.21 -12.89
C GLY A 410 107.95 107.95 -13.26
N GLU A 411 108.54 107.95 -14.46
CA GLU A 411 109.62 107.05 -14.86
C GLU A 411 110.83 107.25 -13.93
N VAL A 412 111.63 106.20 -13.70
CA VAL A 412 113.08 106.22 -13.95
C VAL A 412 113.67 104.79 -13.86
N SER A 413 114.29 104.44 -15.00
CA SER A 413 115.42 103.55 -15.28
C SER A 413 115.37 102.05 -14.93
N ASP A 414 115.22 101.26 -15.99
CA ASP A 414 115.88 99.97 -16.18
C ASP A 414 117.40 100.11 -16.09
N SER A 415 118.02 99.44 -15.11
CA SER A 415 119.40 99.00 -15.19
C SER A 415 119.45 97.49 -15.48
N LYS A 416 119.81 97.18 -16.72
CA LYS A 416 120.54 96.01 -17.22
C LYS A 416 120.76 94.79 -16.30
N SER A 417 120.46 93.64 -16.91
CA SER A 417 121.27 92.41 -16.93
C SER A 417 121.02 91.34 -15.86
N GLY A 418 120.25 90.33 -16.25
CA GLY A 418 120.82 88.99 -16.51
C GLY A 418 120.69 87.96 -15.41
N LYS A 419 119.67 87.11 -15.50
CA LYS A 419 119.76 85.70 -15.95
C LYS A 419 118.38 85.07 -16.00
#